data_AF-A0A4P7YV84-F1
#
_entry.id   AF-A0A4P7YV84-F1
#
_cell.length_a   1.000
_cell.length_b   1.000
_cell.length_c   1.000
_cell.angle_alpha   90.00
_cell.angle_beta   90.00
_cell.angle_gamma   90.00
#
_symmetry.space_group_name_H-M   'P 1'
#
loop_
_entity.id
_entity.type
_entity.pdbx_description
1 polymer ?
#
loop_
_entity_poly.entity_id
_entity_poly.type
_entity_poly.pdbx_seq_one_letter_code
_entity_poly.pdbx_strand_id
1 'polypeptide(L)' 'MALALLTGCATAGPGTEGACAAFRPIYISRADQLSEGTAEQLLEHNETGARLCGWRPAGTAAPSA' A
#
# COMPACT_ATOMS: atom_id res chain seq x y z
N MET A 1 31.61 -12.29 -4.69
CA MET A 1 30.42 -11.67 -5.30
C MET A 1 29.16 -11.90 -4.43
N ALA A 2 29.27 -11.80 -3.10
CA ALA A 2 28.14 -11.95 -2.16
C ALA A 2 27.80 -10.62 -1.45
N LEU A 3 28.74 -9.66 -1.41
CA LEU A 3 28.53 -8.36 -0.76
C LEU A 3 27.57 -7.43 -1.52
N ALA A 4 27.31 -7.68 -2.81
CA ALA A 4 26.40 -6.86 -3.62
C ALA A 4 24.92 -7.08 -3.29
N LEU A 5 24.57 -8.18 -2.60
CA LEU A 5 23.18 -8.48 -2.21
C LEU A 5 22.74 -7.70 -0.95
N LEU A 6 23.68 -7.11 -0.22
CA LEU A 6 23.40 -6.36 1.01
C LEU A 6 23.00 -4.90 0.76
N THR A 7 23.17 -4.39 -0.47
CA THR A 7 22.79 -3.00 -0.84
C THR A 7 21.37 -2.89 -1.38
N GLY A 8 20.55 -3.94 -1.26
CA GLY A 8 19.18 -3.97 -1.77
C GLY A 8 18.14 -3.25 -0.88
N CYS A 9 18.50 -2.82 0.32
CA CYS A 9 17.59 -2.05 1.18
C CYS A 9 17.63 -0.57 0.78
N ALA A 10 16.87 -0.22 -0.25
CA ALA A 10 16.62 1.18 -0.55
C ALA A 10 15.62 1.72 0.48
N THR A 11 16.09 2.51 1.44
CA THR A 11 15.23 3.27 2.37
C THR A 11 14.97 4.70 1.89
N ALA A 12 15.71 5.16 0.88
CA ALA A 12 15.62 6.48 0.28
C ALA A 12 16.11 6.45 -1.19
N GLY A 13 15.71 7.42 -2.00
CA GLY A 13 16.06 7.55 -3.42
C GLY A 13 14.87 7.41 -4.39
N PRO A 14 15.09 7.62 -5.70
CA PRO A 14 13.99 7.80 -6.67
C PRO A 14 13.03 6.60 -6.78
N GLY A 15 13.52 5.38 -6.55
CA GLY A 15 12.71 4.16 -6.57
C GLY A 15 11.83 3.97 -5.32
N THR A 16 12.13 4.67 -4.22
CA THR A 16 11.43 4.52 -2.93
C THR A 16 10.65 5.76 -2.55
N GLU A 17 11.10 6.96 -2.92
CA GLU A 17 10.44 8.23 -2.61
C GLU A 17 9.00 8.29 -3.15
N GLY A 18 8.75 7.77 -4.36
CA GLY A 18 7.41 7.68 -4.92
C GLY A 18 6.63 6.45 -4.44
N ALA A 19 7.26 5.27 -4.48
CA ALA A 19 6.59 4.01 -4.21
C ALA A 19 6.28 3.81 -2.72
N CYS A 20 7.20 4.13 -1.81
CA CYS A 20 6.95 4.00 -0.37
C CYS A 20 5.91 5.03 0.12
N ALA A 21 5.84 6.20 -0.51
CA ALA A 21 4.80 7.18 -0.24
C ALA A 21 3.44 6.71 -0.78
N ALA A 22 3.39 6.13 -1.99
CA ALA A 22 2.15 5.63 -2.59
C ALA A 22 1.62 4.36 -1.90
N PHE A 23 2.50 3.52 -1.35
CA PHE A 23 2.16 2.22 -0.77
C PHE A 23 2.61 2.15 0.70
N ARG A 24 2.24 3.15 1.49
CA ARG A 24 2.52 3.15 2.93
C ARG A 24 1.86 1.93 3.60
N PRO A 25 2.56 1.27 4.55
CA PRO A 25 1.99 0.15 5.29
C PRO A 25 0.84 0.62 6.20
N ILE A 26 -0.18 -0.23 6.32
CA ILE A 26 -1.29 -0.04 7.26
C ILE A 26 -0.91 -0.72 8.59
N TYR A 27 -0.88 0.04 9.68
CA TYR A 27 -0.54 -0.47 11.00
C TYR A 27 -1.81 -0.79 11.79
N ILE A 28 -1.93 -2.05 12.21
CA ILE A 28 -3.03 -2.57 13.03
C ILE A 28 -2.49 -3.28 14.27
N SER A 29 -3.26 -3.26 15.35
CA SER A 29 -3.02 -4.12 16.51
C SER A 29 -3.80 -5.44 16.37
N ARG A 30 -3.45 -6.47 17.16
CA ARG A 30 -4.23 -7.72 17.16
C ARG A 30 -5.68 -7.54 17.61
N ALA A 31 -5.96 -6.49 18.38
CA ALA A 31 -7.28 -6.19 18.92
C ALA A 31 -8.03 -5.15 18.08
N ASP A 32 -7.44 -4.66 16.98
CA ASP A 32 -8.08 -3.66 16.15
C ASP A 32 -9.35 -4.25 15.51
N GLN A 33 -10.46 -3.57 15.75
CA GLN A 33 -11.78 -3.89 15.21
C GLN A 33 -12.21 -2.77 14.26
N LEU A 34 -11.31 -2.38 13.35
CA LEU A 34 -11.46 -1.20 12.49
C LEU A 34 -11.59 0.07 13.32
N SER A 35 -10.52 0.40 14.05
CA SER A 35 -10.43 1.73 14.68
C SER A 35 -10.48 2.83 13.61
N GLU A 36 -10.83 4.04 14.03
CA GLU A 36 -10.88 5.21 13.14
C GLU A 36 -9.55 5.41 12.39
N GLY A 37 -8.42 5.36 13.10
CA GLY A 37 -7.10 5.50 12.47
C GLY A 37 -6.75 4.37 11.49
N THR A 38 -7.26 3.15 11.70
CA THR A 38 -7.11 2.07 10.72
C THR A 38 -8.02 2.29 9.51
N ALA A 39 -9.25 2.77 9.72
CA ALA A 39 -10.18 3.10 8.64
C ALA A 39 -9.62 4.21 7.72
N GLU A 40 -9.02 5.25 8.29
CA GLU A 40 -8.37 6.32 7.54
C GLU A 40 -7.21 5.80 6.68
N GLN A 41 -6.32 4.97 7.26
CA GLN A 41 -5.20 4.37 6.53
C GLN A 41 -5.69 3.48 5.38
N LEU A 42 -6.77 2.71 5.59
CA LEU A 42 -7.37 1.87 4.56
C LEU A 42 -7.99 2.70 3.44
N LEU A 43 -8.66 3.80 3.76
CA LEU A 43 -9.26 4.70 2.77
C LEU A 43 -8.18 5.32 1.89
N GLU A 44 -7.14 5.92 2.49
CA GLU A 44 -6.02 6.52 1.75
C GLU A 44 -5.33 5.51 0.82
N HIS A 45 -5.14 4.28 1.31
CA HIS A 45 -4.53 3.20 0.53
C HIS A 45 -5.39 2.80 -0.68
N ASN A 46 -6.70 2.61 -0.47
CA ASN A 46 -7.63 2.24 -1.53
C ASN A 46 -7.78 3.34 -2.58
N GLU A 47 -7.88 4.60 -2.17
CA GLU A 47 -7.96 5.74 -3.09
C GLU A 47 -6.68 5.89 -3.91
N THR A 48 -5.51 5.67 -3.30
CA THR A 48 -4.23 5.69 -4.01
C THR A 48 -4.15 4.56 -5.03
N GLY A 49 -4.57 3.34 -4.69
CA GLY A 49 -4.63 2.23 -5.63
C GLY A 49 -5.70 2.40 -6.72
N ALA A 50 -6.83 3.03 -6.43
CA ALA A 50 -7.81 3.39 -7.45
C ALA A 50 -7.23 4.39 -8.46
N ARG A 51 -6.53 5.42 -7.97
CA ARG A 51 -5.90 6.46 -8.80
C ARG A 51 -4.73 5.94 -9.63
N LEU A 52 -3.83 5.16 -9.02
CA LEU A 52 -2.57 4.75 -9.66
C LEU A 52 -2.65 3.41 -10.38
N CYS A 53 -3.50 2.49 -9.90
CA CYS A 53 -3.55 1.10 -10.35
C CYS A 53 -4.91 0.71 -10.92
N GLY A 54 -5.91 1.60 -10.92
CA GLY A 54 -7.24 1.31 -11.44
C GLY A 54 -8.03 0.30 -10.60
N TRP A 55 -7.72 0.18 -9.29
CA TRP A 55 -8.50 -0.67 -8.39
C TRP A 55 -9.97 -0.26 -8.40
N ARG A 56 -10.84 -1.26 -8.43
CA ARG A 56 -12.28 -1.07 -8.37
C ARG A 56 -12.77 -1.53 -7.00
N PRO A 57 -13.77 -0.85 -6.41
CA PRO A 57 -14.40 -1.34 -5.19
C PRO A 57 -14.89 -2.77 -5.41
N ALA A 58 -14.49 -3.68 -4.53
CA ALA A 58 -14.78 -5.11 -4.66
C ALA A 58 -16.29 -5.41 -4.77
N GLY A 59 -17.15 -4.53 -4.25
CA GLY A 59 -18.62 -4.65 -4.36
C GLY A 59 -19.23 -4.15 -5.68
N THR A 60 -18.43 -3.63 -6.62
CA THR A 60 -18.89 -3.09 -7.92
C THR A 60 -18.31 -3.83 -9.13
N ALA A 61 -17.59 -4.94 -8.90
CA ALA A 61 -17.12 -5.78 -9.98
C ALA A 61 -18.33 -6.27 -10.79
N ALA A 62 -18.47 -5.80 -12.03
CA ALA A 62 -19.35 -6.43 -13.00
C ALA A 62 -18.94 -7.90 -13.12
N PRO A 63 -19.88 -8.85 -13.27
CA PRO A 63 -19.54 -10.25 -13.45
C PRO A 63 -18.55 -10.37 -14.61
N SER A 64 -17.44 -11.07 -14.36
CA SER A 64 -16.49 -11.44 -15.41
C SER A 64 -17.24 -12.17 -16.52
N ALA A 65 -17.14 -11.65 -17.74
CA ALA A 65 -17.64 -12.31 -18.94
C ALA A 65 -16.91 -13.64 -19.19
#